data_AF-A0A3D5E312-F1
#
_entry.id   AF-A0A3D5E312-F1
#
_cell.length_a   1.000
_cell.length_b   1.000
_cell.length_c   1.000
_cell.angle_alpha   90.00
_cell.angle_beta   90.00
_cell.angle_gamma   90.00
#
_symmetry.space_group_name_H-M   'P 1'
#
loop_
_entity.id
_entity.type
_entity.pdbx_description
1 polymer ?
#
loop_
_entity_poly.entity_id
_entity_poly.type
_entity_poly.pdbx_seq_one_letter_code
_entity_poly.pdbx_strand_id
1 'polypeptide(L)'
;EPATGGDWGAEYLDLVLAVRVVANLDEALAHIARWGTRNSEAIVAQDIGAARRFARAVDSGSVFVNCSTRFSDGGEFGYGLEIGISTQKLHARGPMGLEALTCVKNVTWGTGQVRV
;
A
#
# COMPACT_ATOMS: atom_id res chain seq x y z
N GLU A 1 -28.64 -1.15 -1.10
CA GLU A 1 -29.03 -1.52 -2.47
C GLU A 1 -27.99 -2.47 -3.08
N PRO A 2 -28.28 -3.18 -4.17
CA PRO A 2 -27.27 -3.99 -4.84
C PRO A 2 -26.16 -3.10 -5.41
N ALA A 3 -24.90 -3.47 -5.17
CA ALA A 3 -23.76 -2.75 -5.72
C ALA A 3 -23.72 -2.89 -7.25
N THR A 4 -23.38 -1.79 -7.92
CA THR A 4 -23.23 -1.68 -9.36
C THR A 4 -21.75 -1.69 -9.76
N GLY A 5 -21.47 -1.65 -11.06
CA GLY A 5 -20.08 -1.61 -11.55
C GLY A 5 -19.30 -0.37 -11.08
N GLY A 6 -19.98 0.77 -10.88
CA GLY A 6 -19.35 2.02 -10.47
C GLY A 6 -18.91 2.02 -9.00
N ASP A 7 -19.59 1.24 -8.16
CA ASP A 7 -19.35 1.19 -6.72
C ASP A 7 -17.97 0.59 -6.38
N TRP A 8 -17.47 -0.33 -7.19
CA TRP A 8 -16.20 -1.01 -6.90
C TRP A 8 -14.99 -0.08 -6.96
N GLY A 9 -15.03 0.96 -7.79
CA GLY A 9 -13.96 1.95 -7.92
C GLY A 9 -14.21 3.24 -7.16
N ALA A 10 -15.29 3.33 -6.38
CA ALA A 10 -15.68 4.54 -5.67
C ALA A 10 -15.05 4.60 -4.27
N GLU A 11 -14.56 5.78 -3.89
CA GLU A 11 -14.15 6.08 -2.52
C GLU A 11 -15.22 6.99 -1.88
N TYR A 12 -15.92 6.48 -0.87
CA TYR A 12 -17.13 7.13 -0.36
C TYR A 12 -16.86 8.18 0.72
N LEU A 13 -15.82 7.99 1.55
CA LEU A 13 -15.50 8.84 2.71
C LEU A 13 -16.72 9.09 3.64
N ASP A 14 -17.59 8.09 3.77
CA ASP A 14 -18.82 8.12 4.55
C ASP A 14 -19.10 6.71 5.12
N LEU A 15 -20.19 6.55 5.88
CA LEU A 15 -20.68 5.27 6.40
C LEU A 15 -21.35 4.41 5.31
N VAL A 16 -20.66 4.25 4.18
CA VAL A 16 -21.07 3.48 3.00
C VAL A 16 -20.03 2.39 2.73
N LEU A 17 -20.49 1.15 2.48
CA LEU A 17 -19.63 0.01 2.22
C LEU A 17 -20.17 -0.84 1.07
N ALA A 18 -19.37 -1.03 0.02
CA ALA A 18 -19.64 -2.00 -1.04
C ALA A 18 -19.09 -3.38 -0.63
N VAL A 19 -19.96 -4.40 -0.63
CA VAL A 19 -19.60 -5.77 -0.23
C VAL A 19 -19.75 -6.72 -1.40
N ARG A 20 -18.70 -7.47 -1.71
CA ARG A 20 -18.70 -8.51 -2.74
C ARG A 20 -18.31 -9.86 -2.14
N VAL A 21 -19.09 -10.88 -2.46
CA VAL A 21 -18.71 -12.29 -2.21
C VAL A 21 -17.85 -12.78 -3.37
N VAL A 22 -16.76 -13.47 -3.05
CA VAL A 22 -15.84 -14.07 -4.01
C VAL A 22 -15.63 -15.54 -3.67
N ALA A 23 -15.35 -16.37 -4.68
CA ALA A 23 -15.25 -17.81 -4.48
C ALA A 23 -13.94 -18.23 -3.78
N ASN A 24 -12.87 -17.46 -3.94
CA ASN A 24 -11.54 -17.81 -3.48
C ASN A 24 -10.60 -16.58 -3.43
N LEU A 25 -9.36 -16.82 -2.98
CA LEU A 25 -8.32 -15.79 -2.88
C LEU A 25 -7.91 -15.21 -4.24
N ASP A 26 -7.93 -16.00 -5.32
CA ASP A 26 -7.58 -15.50 -6.66
C ASP A 26 -8.56 -14.44 -7.16
N GLU A 27 -9.86 -14.64 -6.94
CA GLU A 27 -10.87 -13.64 -7.25
C GLU A 27 -10.74 -12.39 -6.38
N ALA A 28 -10.39 -12.54 -5.10
CA ALA A 28 -10.14 -11.40 -4.20
C ALA A 28 -8.96 -10.56 -4.72
N LEU A 29 -7.85 -11.21 -5.06
CA LEU A 29 -6.65 -10.55 -5.59
C LEU A 29 -6.94 -9.85 -6.92
N ALA A 30 -7.67 -10.51 -7.83
CA ALA A 30 -8.07 -9.90 -9.10
C ALA A 30 -9.00 -8.70 -8.92
N HIS A 31 -9.89 -8.74 -7.92
CA HIS A 31 -10.76 -7.61 -7.59
C HIS A 31 -9.96 -6.42 -7.09
N ILE A 32 -9.06 -6.63 -6.11
CA ILE A 32 -8.17 -5.60 -5.57
C ILE A 32 -7.28 -5.02 -6.67
N ALA A 33 -6.67 -5.86 -7.50
CA ALA A 33 -5.79 -5.40 -8.58
C ALA A 33 -6.52 -4.53 -9.62
N ARG A 34 -7.82 -4.78 -9.84
CA ARG A 34 -8.63 -4.04 -10.80
C ARG A 34 -9.15 -2.71 -10.25
N TRP A 35 -9.60 -2.69 -9.00
CA TRP A 35 -10.38 -1.58 -8.45
C TRP A 35 -9.67 -0.82 -7.33
N GLY A 36 -8.71 -1.43 -6.65
CA GLY A 36 -7.96 -0.80 -5.57
C GLY A 36 -7.10 0.36 -6.07
N THR A 37 -7.00 1.41 -5.25
CA THR A 37 -6.18 2.61 -5.53
C THR A 37 -4.72 2.44 -5.13
N ARG A 38 -4.33 1.23 -4.69
CA ARG A 38 -2.98 0.88 -4.22
C ARG A 38 -2.54 1.63 -2.96
N ASN A 39 -3.49 2.12 -2.16
CA ASN A 39 -3.22 2.74 -0.88
C ASN A 39 -2.97 1.65 0.19
N SER A 40 -4.07 1.05 0.68
CA SER A 40 -4.05 0.13 1.82
C SER A 40 -4.99 -1.03 1.56
N GLU A 41 -4.51 -2.26 1.75
CA GLU A 41 -5.30 -3.47 1.53
C GLU A 41 -5.05 -4.47 2.66
N ALA A 42 -6.07 -5.23 3.04
CA ALA A 42 -5.98 -6.16 4.17
C ALA A 42 -6.60 -7.51 3.88
N ILE A 43 -6.04 -8.55 4.51
CA ILE A 43 -6.63 -9.88 4.60
C ILE A 43 -6.85 -10.27 6.06
N VAL A 44 -7.98 -10.90 6.33
CA VAL A 44 -8.23 -11.61 7.59
C VAL A 44 -8.22 -13.11 7.29
N ALA A 45 -7.22 -13.83 7.79
CA ALA A 45 -7.03 -15.25 7.51
C ALA A 45 -6.29 -15.97 8.65
N GLN A 46 -6.74 -17.18 8.96
CA GLN A 46 -6.02 -18.12 9.84
C GLN A 46 -5.00 -18.97 9.06
N ASP A 47 -5.25 -19.22 7.77
CA ASP A 47 -4.32 -19.92 6.89
C ASP A 47 -3.11 -19.03 6.57
N ILE A 48 -1.95 -19.44 7.08
CA ILE A 48 -0.69 -18.71 6.89
C ILE A 48 -0.21 -18.71 5.43
N GLY A 49 -0.54 -19.74 4.65
CA GLY A 49 -0.27 -19.81 3.22
C GLY A 49 -1.08 -18.77 2.45
N ALA A 50 -2.37 -18.63 2.77
CA ALA A 50 -3.23 -17.59 2.19
C ALA A 50 -2.74 -16.18 2.56
N ALA A 51 -2.42 -15.95 3.85
CA ALA A 51 -1.90 -14.67 4.33
C ALA A 51 -0.58 -14.28 3.64
N ARG A 52 0.38 -15.21 3.53
CA ARG A 52 1.65 -14.97 2.84
C ARG A 52 1.46 -14.72 1.34
N ARG A 53 0.55 -15.44 0.70
CA ARG A 53 0.24 -15.25 -0.72
C ARG A 53 -0.37 -13.87 -0.97
N PHE A 54 -1.33 -13.46 -0.15
CA PHE A 54 -1.94 -12.12 -0.22
C PHE A 54 -0.89 -11.02 -0.03
N ALA A 55 -0.09 -11.11 1.04
CA ALA A 55 0.95 -10.13 1.35
C ALA A 55 1.98 -9.93 0.23
N ARG A 56 2.25 -10.98 -0.56
CA ARG A 56 3.18 -10.92 -1.70
C ARG A 56 2.53 -10.44 -2.99
N ALA A 57 1.26 -10.79 -3.21
CA ALA A 57 0.58 -10.55 -4.49
C ALA A 57 -0.04 -9.16 -4.58
N VAL A 58 -0.46 -8.58 -3.45
CA VAL A 58 -1.10 -7.27 -3.43
C VAL A 58 -0.06 -6.16 -3.58
N ASP A 59 -0.27 -5.30 -4.58
CA ASP A 59 0.61 -4.19 -4.94
C ASP A 59 0.07 -2.85 -4.40
N SER A 60 0.12 -2.67 -3.09
CA SER A 60 -0.33 -1.46 -2.38
C SER A 60 0.78 -0.87 -1.52
N GLY A 61 0.62 0.39 -1.11
CA GLY A 61 1.59 1.06 -0.24
C GLY A 61 1.67 0.42 1.15
N SER A 62 0.53 -0.03 1.67
CA SER A 62 0.43 -0.78 2.92
C SER A 62 -0.38 -2.06 2.71
N VAL A 63 0.14 -3.20 3.18
CA VAL A 63 -0.56 -4.50 3.11
C VAL A 63 -0.62 -5.09 4.51
N PHE A 64 -1.84 -5.39 4.95
CA PHE A 64 -2.15 -5.79 6.31
C PHE A 64 -2.62 -7.25 6.38
N VAL A 65 -2.22 -7.95 7.45
CA VAL A 65 -2.66 -9.31 7.75
C VAL A 65 -3.21 -9.33 9.16
N ASN A 66 -4.50 -9.64 9.29
CA ASN A 66 -5.22 -9.70 10.57
C ASN A 66 -5.14 -8.40 11.39
N CYS A 67 -5.06 -7.25 10.72
CA CYS A 67 -5.13 -5.93 11.34
C CYS A 67 -5.86 -4.92 10.44
N SER A 68 -6.32 -3.84 11.06
CA SER A 68 -7.11 -2.80 10.39
C SER A 68 -6.27 -2.02 9.36
N THR A 69 -6.88 -1.62 8.25
CA THR A 69 -6.27 -0.71 7.27
C THR A 69 -6.03 0.69 7.83
N ARG A 70 -6.71 1.06 8.93
CA ARG A 70 -6.52 2.35 9.62
C ARG A 70 -5.11 2.55 10.17
N PHE A 71 -4.34 1.48 10.35
CA PHE A 71 -2.93 1.57 10.78
C PHE A 71 -1.99 2.07 9.68
N SER A 72 -2.46 2.30 8.45
CA SER A 72 -1.64 2.96 7.42
C SER A 72 -1.52 4.45 7.72
N ASP A 73 -0.63 4.77 8.66
CA ASP A 73 -0.38 6.11 9.18
C ASP A 73 1.07 6.17 9.69
N GLY A 74 1.79 7.26 9.39
CA GLY A 74 3.19 7.40 9.80
C GLY A 74 3.42 7.41 11.31
N GLY A 75 2.46 7.89 12.11
CA GLY A 75 2.53 7.81 13.57
C GLY A 75 2.45 6.37 14.06
N GLU A 76 1.50 5.60 13.54
CA GLU A 76 1.34 4.17 13.85
C GLU A 76 2.53 3.32 13.37
N PHE A 77 3.16 3.71 12.26
CA PHE A 77 4.39 3.05 11.75
C PHE A 77 5.66 3.51 12.46
N GLY A 78 5.58 4.45 13.41
CA GLY A 78 6.71 4.90 14.21
C GLY A 78 7.61 5.93 13.51
N TYR A 79 7.14 6.59 12.46
CA TYR A 79 7.87 7.64 11.75
C TYR A 79 7.84 8.99 12.50
N GLY A 80 6.95 9.11 13.49
CA GLY A 80 6.76 10.30 14.33
C GLY A 80 5.99 11.43 13.65
N LEU A 81 6.13 11.58 12.33
CA LEU A 81 5.33 12.48 11.49
C LEU A 81 5.02 11.83 10.15
N GLU A 82 4.01 12.37 9.47
CA GLU A 82 3.69 12.06 8.07
C GLU A 82 3.31 13.34 7.32
N ILE A 83 3.82 13.53 6.09
CA ILE A 83 3.35 14.61 5.19
C ILE A 83 2.13 14.19 4.36
N GLY A 84 2.01 12.88 4.10
CA GLY A 84 0.87 12.22 3.48
C GLY A 84 1.21 10.77 3.11
N ILE A 85 0.29 10.11 2.41
CA ILE A 85 0.43 8.73 1.95
C ILE A 85 0.64 8.72 0.43
N SER A 86 1.75 8.15 -0.03
CA SER A 86 2.03 7.98 -1.45
C SER A 86 1.55 6.61 -1.95
N THR A 87 0.74 6.61 -3.01
CA THR A 87 0.37 5.38 -3.75
C THR A 87 1.28 5.12 -4.96
N GLN A 88 2.26 6.01 -5.20
CA GLN A 88 3.22 5.87 -6.30
C GLN A 88 4.30 4.83 -5.98
N LYS A 89 4.87 4.22 -7.01
CA LYS A 89 5.91 3.18 -6.84
C LYS A 89 7.32 3.72 -6.66
N LEU A 90 7.59 4.93 -7.13
CA LEU A 90 8.92 5.51 -7.14
C LEU A 90 9.11 6.44 -5.95
N HIS A 91 10.36 6.57 -5.50
CA HIS A 91 10.80 7.44 -4.39
C HIS A 91 10.30 7.01 -3.00
N ALA A 92 9.05 7.29 -2.67
CA ALA A 92 8.44 6.96 -1.39
C ALA A 92 7.03 6.39 -1.61
N ARG A 93 6.68 5.36 -0.84
CA ARG A 93 5.42 4.62 -0.99
C ARG A 93 4.86 4.24 0.38
N GLY A 94 3.55 4.39 0.55
CA GLY A 94 2.88 4.35 1.85
C GLY A 94 3.05 5.68 2.61
N PRO A 95 2.87 5.66 3.95
CA PRO A 95 3.20 6.78 4.83
C PRO A 95 4.56 7.41 4.55
N MET A 96 4.60 8.73 4.35
CA MET A 96 5.82 9.47 4.04
C MET A 96 6.33 10.26 5.26
N GLY A 97 7.31 9.70 5.97
CA GLY A 97 8.04 10.35 7.06
C GLY A 97 9.15 11.31 6.57
N LEU A 98 9.99 11.77 7.50
CA LEU A 98 11.06 12.75 7.21
C LEU A 98 12.03 12.30 6.11
N GLU A 99 12.41 11.01 6.09
CA GLU A 99 13.35 10.48 5.10
C GLU A 99 12.83 10.62 3.66
N ALA A 100 11.50 10.53 3.46
CA ALA A 100 10.85 10.71 2.17
C ALA A 100 10.97 12.14 1.62
N LEU A 101 11.40 13.10 2.44
CA LEU A 101 11.64 14.50 2.05
C LEU A 101 13.13 14.79 1.78
N THR A 102 13.95 13.75 1.68
CA THR A 102 15.38 13.86 1.40
C THR A 102 15.71 13.35 0.00
N CYS A 103 16.90 13.71 -0.50
CA CYS A 103 17.45 13.21 -1.74
C CYS A 103 18.85 12.63 -1.50
N VAL A 104 19.25 11.68 -2.34
CA VAL A 104 20.60 11.10 -2.31
C VAL A 104 21.54 11.86 -3.25
N LYS A 105 22.80 12.02 -2.84
CA LYS A 105 23.88 12.52 -3.71
C LYS A 105 25.15 11.71 -3.48
N ASN A 106 25.95 11.55 -4.53
CA ASN A 106 27.29 10.99 -4.41
C ASN A 106 28.29 12.12 -4.12
N VAL A 107 29.22 11.87 -3.19
CA VAL A 107 30.32 12.78 -2.88
C VAL A 107 31.61 12.00 -3.05
N THR A 108 32.51 12.47 -3.91
CA THR A 108 33.81 11.84 -4.17
C THR A 108 34.93 12.81 -3.83
N TRP A 109 35.87 12.37 -2.98
CA TRP A 109 37.06 13.13 -2.63
C TRP A 109 38.25 12.61 -3.44
N GLY A 110 38.80 13.48 -4.28
CA GLY A 110 39.89 13.14 -5.17
C GLY A 110 41.26 13.61 -4.68
N THR A 111 42.31 12.97 -5.19
CA THR A 111 43.73 13.32 -5.01
C THR A 111 44.52 13.32 -6.33
N GLY A 112 43.83 13.24 -7.47
CA GLY A 112 44.45 13.21 -8.80
C GLY A 112 44.04 12.02 -9.68
N GLN A 113 42.87 11.42 -9.42
CA GLN A 113 42.35 10.32 -10.19
C GLN A 113 42.10 10.74 -11.63
N VAL A 114 42.66 9.98 -12.58
CA VAL A 114 42.37 10.10 -14.01
C VAL A 114 41.46 8.95 -14.42
N ARG A 115 40.55 9.20 -15.36
CA ARG A 115 39.74 8.16 -16.01
C ARG A 115 40.48 7.71 -17.26
N VAL A 116 40.84 6.42 -17.32
CA VAL A 116 41.49 5.79 -18.50
C VAL A 116 40.45 4.97 -19.26
#